data_AF-A0A7S2ILP2-F1
#
_entry.id   AF-A0A7S2ILP2-F1
#
_cell.length_a   1.000
_cell.length_b   1.000
_cell.length_c   1.000
_cell.angle_alpha   90.00
_cell.angle_beta   90.00
_cell.angle_gamma   90.00
#
_symmetry.space_group_name_H-M   'P 1'
#
loop_
_entity.id
_entity.type
_entity.pdbx_description
1 polymer ?
#
loop_
_entity_poly.entity_id
_entity_poly.type
_entity_poly.pdbx_seq_one_letter_code
_entity_poly.pdbx_strand_id
1 'polypeptide(L)'
;ELFPKGFSVAGSETAILALKDLADKAGALQAKVLKTSGGFHTPLMKPAQEKLGKLLDEMLPSMKPPRCTIYMNANASPMRPGANPKDIVELLKKQLTSTVLWEPSVKAMIKEGVTEFYEVGPMKQIKAMM
;
A
#
# COMPACT_ATOMS: atom_id res chain seq x y z
N GLU A 1 -17.83 -4.24 -3.00
CA GLU A 1 -16.56 -3.85 -2.36
C GLU A 1 -15.97 -5.06 -1.67
N LEU A 2 -14.65 -5.17 -1.60
CA LEU A 2 -13.97 -6.31 -0.97
C LEU A 2 -13.93 -6.17 0.55
N PHE A 3 -13.72 -4.96 1.07
CA PHE A 3 -13.66 -4.71 2.52
C PHE A 3 -14.43 -3.43 2.91
N PRO A 4 -15.76 -3.42 2.78
CA PRO A 4 -16.58 -2.19 2.84
C PRO A 4 -16.65 -1.50 4.21
N LYS A 5 -16.31 -2.21 5.29
CA LYS A 5 -16.58 -1.78 6.67
C LYS A 5 -15.34 -1.37 7.46
N GLY A 6 -14.16 -1.44 6.87
CA GLY A 6 -12.92 -1.14 7.57
C GLY A 6 -11.98 -0.29 6.73
N PHE A 7 -11.42 0.74 7.38
CA PHE A 7 -10.52 1.69 6.76
C PHE A 7 -9.26 1.84 7.60
N SER A 8 -8.12 2.00 6.94
CA SER A 8 -6.88 2.43 7.58
C SER A 8 -6.62 3.89 7.24
N VAL A 9 -6.40 4.72 8.25
CA VAL A 9 -6.08 6.14 8.10
C VAL A 9 -4.77 6.43 8.81
N ALA A 10 -3.93 7.24 8.20
CA ALA A 10 -2.64 7.66 8.73
C ALA A 10 -2.50 9.18 8.64
N GLY A 11 -1.73 9.77 9.55
CA GLY A 11 -1.56 11.22 9.65
C GLY A 11 -0.68 11.60 10.84
N SER A 12 -0.75 12.87 11.24
CA SER A 12 -0.14 13.29 12.50
C SER A 12 -0.86 12.67 13.69
N GLU A 13 -0.16 12.52 14.81
CA GLU A 13 -0.74 11.97 16.04
C GLU A 13 -2.00 12.75 16.46
N THR A 14 -1.94 14.08 16.46
CA THR A 14 -3.08 14.94 16.77
C THR A 14 -4.29 14.66 15.85
N ALA A 15 -4.06 14.50 14.55
CA ALA A 15 -5.15 14.23 13.60
C ALA A 15 -5.76 12.84 13.81
N ILE A 16 -4.94 11.82 14.08
CA ILE A 16 -5.41 10.45 14.33
C ILE A 16 -6.18 10.34 15.64
N LEU A 17 -5.73 11.03 16.70
CA LEU A 17 -6.46 11.08 17.96
C LEU A 17 -7.81 11.79 17.82
N ALA A 18 -7.86 12.90 17.09
CA ALA A 18 -9.11 13.60 16.79
C ALA A 18 -10.06 12.73 15.95
N LEU A 19 -9.56 12.07 14.90
CA LEU A 19 -10.35 11.16 14.07
C LEU A 19 -10.93 10.01 14.88
N LYS A 20 -10.15 9.43 15.80
CA LYS A 20 -10.62 8.35 16.67
C LYS A 20 -11.84 8.81 17.49
N ASP A 21 -11.74 9.95 18.16
CA ASP A 21 -12.83 10.50 18.97
C ASP A 21 -14.09 10.75 18.11
N LEU A 22 -13.93 11.32 16.91
CA LEU A 22 -15.02 11.52 15.97
C LEU A 22 -15.65 10.21 15.50
N ALA A 23 -14.83 9.20 15.20
CA ALA A 23 -15.31 7.89 14.76
C ALA A 23 -16.10 7.17 15.87
N ASP A 24 -15.60 7.22 17.11
CA ASP A 24 -16.30 6.65 18.27
C ASP A 24 -17.66 7.33 18.48
N LYS A 25 -17.70 8.67 18.42
CA LYS A 25 -18.95 9.45 18.53
C LYS A 25 -19.94 9.19 17.39
N ALA A 26 -19.43 8.88 16.20
CA ALA A 26 -20.23 8.52 15.03
C ALA A 26 -20.76 7.07 15.08
N GLY A 27 -20.43 6.30 16.11
CA GLY A 27 -20.90 4.92 16.27
C GLY A 27 -20.08 3.89 15.48
N ALA A 28 -18.80 4.18 15.18
CA ALA A 28 -17.91 3.18 14.62
C ALA A 28 -17.84 1.95 15.54
N LEU A 29 -17.91 0.74 14.96
CA LEU A 29 -17.82 -0.51 15.72
C LEU A 29 -16.51 -0.59 16.54
N GLN A 30 -15.42 -0.08 15.96
CA GLN A 30 -14.12 0.01 16.61
C GLN A 30 -13.25 1.06 15.92
N ALA A 31 -12.67 1.98 16.68
CA ALA A 31 -11.56 2.83 16.24
C ALA A 31 -10.32 2.60 17.13
N LYS A 32 -9.24 2.10 16.53
CA LYS A 32 -8.01 1.73 17.26
C LYS A 32 -6.79 2.42 16.65
N VAL A 33 -6.01 3.12 17.49
CA VAL A 33 -4.70 3.63 17.09
C VAL A 33 -3.72 2.46 17.02
N LEU A 34 -3.06 2.32 15.87
CA LEU A 34 -2.03 1.30 15.67
C LEU A 34 -0.68 1.80 16.21
N LYS A 35 0.02 0.95 16.97
CA LYS A 35 1.41 1.21 17.37
C LYS A 35 2.30 1.06 16.14
N THR A 36 2.69 2.19 15.54
CA THR A 36 3.55 2.24 14.36
C THR A 36 4.68 3.24 14.59
N SER A 37 5.77 3.11 13.84
CA SER A 37 6.92 4.03 13.91
C SER A 37 6.70 5.33 13.14
N GLY A 38 5.54 5.53 12.49
CA GLY A 38 5.22 6.77 11.78
C GLY A 38 3.93 6.69 10.96
N GLY A 39 3.48 7.84 10.46
CA GLY A 39 2.33 7.97 9.56
C GLY A 39 2.65 7.51 8.13
N PHE A 40 2.85 6.20 7.92
CA PHE A 40 3.11 5.62 6.60
C PHE A 40 2.01 5.96 5.59
N HIS A 41 2.36 6.01 4.30
CA HIS A 41 1.43 6.31 3.21
C HIS A 41 0.83 7.72 3.28
N THR A 42 1.55 8.66 3.91
CA THR A 42 1.17 10.08 4.00
C THR A 42 2.32 10.97 3.53
N PRO A 43 2.06 12.26 3.25
CA PRO A 43 3.11 13.24 2.96
C PRO A 43 4.19 13.35 4.07
N LEU A 44 3.89 12.96 5.31
CA LEU A 44 4.85 12.97 6.43
C LEU A 44 6.05 12.04 6.18
N MET A 45 5.92 11.07 5.28
CA MET A 45 7.00 10.16 4.89
C MET A 45 7.96 10.74 3.84
N LYS A 46 7.79 12.01 3.42
CA LYS A 46 8.64 12.62 2.38
C LYS A 46 10.15 12.48 2.64
N PRO A 47 10.67 12.71 3.86
CA PRO A 47 12.11 12.53 4.12
C PRO A 47 12.57 11.07 3.96
N ALA A 48 11.72 10.10 4.29
CA ALA A 48 12.01 8.68 4.09
C ALA A 48 11.94 8.28 2.61
N GLN A 49 10.96 8.83 1.87
CA GLN A 49 10.84 8.67 0.42
C GLN A 49 12.11 9.15 -0.30
N GLU A 50 12.67 10.30 0.09
CA GLU A 50 13.89 10.83 -0.53
C GLU A 50 15.11 9.92 -0.30
N LYS A 51 15.27 9.41 0.93
CA LYS A 51 16.34 8.46 1.26
C LYS A 51 16.19 7.14 0.49
N LEU A 52 14.99 6.58 0.47
CA LEU A 52 14.68 5.38 -0.29
C LEU A 52 14.91 5.59 -1.79
N GLY A 53 14.50 6.74 -2.32
CA GLY A 53 14.63 7.05 -3.74
C GLY A 53 16.06 7.06 -4.22
N LYS A 54 16.98 7.67 -3.45
CA LYS A 54 18.42 7.63 -3.76
C LYS A 54 18.96 6.20 -3.84
N LEU A 55 18.63 5.38 -2.86
CA LEU A 55 19.06 3.97 -2.84
C LEU A 55 18.49 3.18 -4.03
N LEU A 56 17.22 3.40 -4.38
CA LEU A 56 16.60 2.73 -5.53
C LEU A 56 17.26 3.16 -6.85
N ASP A 57 17.62 4.43 -6.99
CA ASP A 57 18.33 4.96 -8.16
C ASP A 57 19.74 4.38 -8.29
N GLU A 58 20.46 4.25 -7.17
CA GLU A 58 21.78 3.59 -7.12
C GLU A 58 21.69 2.11 -7.51
N MET A 59 20.62 1.42 -7.10
CA MET A 59 20.42 0.00 -7.42
C MET A 59 19.89 -0.25 -8.83
N LEU A 60 19.22 0.73 -9.45
CA LEU A 60 18.51 0.60 -10.73
C LEU A 60 19.37 -0.04 -11.85
N PRO A 61 20.66 0.29 -12.05
CA PRO A 61 21.48 -0.33 -13.11
C PRO A 61 21.65 -1.85 -12.99
N SER A 62 21.48 -2.39 -11.79
CA SER A 62 21.59 -3.84 -11.51
C SER A 62 20.26 -4.58 -11.51
N MET A 63 19.14 -3.85 -11.57
CA MET A 63 17.80 -4.43 -11.52
C MET A 63 17.46 -5.14 -12.82
N LYS A 64 16.76 -6.27 -12.70
CA LYS A 64 16.25 -7.04 -13.84
C LYS A 64 14.76 -6.81 -14.00
N PRO A 65 14.22 -6.89 -15.22
CA PRO A 65 12.78 -6.86 -15.44
C PRO A 65 12.05 -7.92 -14.60
N PRO A 66 10.80 -7.65 -14.17
CA PRO A 66 10.01 -8.62 -13.42
C PRO A 66 9.72 -9.85 -14.29
N ARG A 67 9.64 -11.03 -13.65
CA ARG A 67 9.33 -12.31 -14.32
C ARG A 67 7.85 -12.67 -14.29
N CYS A 68 7.06 -11.97 -13.48
CA CYS A 68 5.63 -12.14 -13.32
C CYS A 68 4.95 -10.77 -13.30
N THR A 69 3.63 -10.74 -13.50
CA THR A 69 2.86 -9.51 -13.34
C THR A 69 2.89 -9.07 -11.87
N ILE A 70 3.21 -7.80 -11.63
CA ILE A 70 3.20 -7.19 -10.29
C ILE A 70 2.16 -6.08 -10.29
N TYR A 71 1.17 -6.16 -9.40
CA TYR A 71 0.22 -5.06 -9.22
C TYR A 71 0.77 -4.07 -8.21
N MET A 72 0.98 -2.83 -8.65
CA MET A 72 1.66 -1.82 -7.85
C MET A 72 0.69 -1.09 -6.93
N ASN A 73 0.96 -1.09 -5.62
CA ASN A 73 0.09 -0.48 -4.62
C ASN A 73 -0.22 1.02 -4.86
N ALA A 74 0.71 1.75 -5.48
CA ALA A 74 0.60 3.20 -5.64
C ALA A 74 -0.37 3.63 -6.75
N ASN A 75 -0.72 2.76 -7.69
CA ASN A 75 -1.62 3.07 -8.82
C ASN A 75 -2.56 1.92 -9.21
N ALA A 76 -2.52 0.80 -8.49
CA ALA A 76 -3.29 -0.42 -8.75
C ALA A 76 -3.15 -1.00 -10.16
N SER A 77 -2.08 -0.64 -10.87
CA SER A 77 -1.87 -1.03 -12.26
C SER A 77 -0.91 -2.22 -12.37
N PRO A 78 -1.11 -3.12 -13.35
CA PRO A 78 -0.23 -4.24 -13.57
C PRO A 78 1.07 -3.80 -14.26
N MET A 79 2.20 -4.16 -13.66
CA MET A 79 3.52 -4.18 -14.31
C MET A 79 3.75 -5.57 -14.88
N ARG A 80 3.70 -5.69 -16.20
CA ARG A 80 3.82 -6.98 -16.91
C ARG A 80 5.23 -7.54 -16.85
N PRO A 81 5.42 -8.86 -17.07
CA PRO A 81 6.74 -9.44 -17.25
C PRO A 81 7.53 -8.69 -18.33
N GLY A 82 8.81 -8.43 -18.08
CA GLY A 82 9.65 -7.66 -19.01
C GLY A 82 9.51 -6.14 -18.90
N ALA A 83 8.65 -5.61 -18.03
CA ALA A 83 8.54 -4.17 -17.79
C ALA A 83 9.88 -3.54 -17.38
N ASN A 84 10.07 -2.27 -17.73
CA ASN A 84 11.28 -1.53 -17.40
C ASN A 84 11.40 -1.37 -15.87
N PRO A 85 12.50 -1.80 -15.23
CA PRO A 85 12.70 -1.62 -13.79
C PRO A 85 12.56 -0.16 -13.33
N LYS A 86 12.85 0.82 -14.20
CA LYS A 86 12.69 2.24 -13.88
C LYS A 86 11.25 2.59 -13.52
N ASP A 87 10.26 2.04 -14.21
CA ASP A 87 8.84 2.34 -13.95
C ASP A 87 8.39 1.79 -12.58
N ILE A 88 8.94 0.64 -12.19
CA ILE A 88 8.73 0.04 -10.87
C ILE A 88 9.37 0.91 -9.80
N VAL A 89 10.61 1.37 -10.01
CA VAL A 89 11.33 2.23 -9.07
C VAL A 89 10.56 3.53 -8.79
N GLU A 90 10.01 4.18 -9.82
CA GLU A 90 9.21 5.41 -9.62
C GLU A 90 7.96 5.15 -8.77
N LEU A 91 7.30 4.01 -8.96
CA LEU A 91 6.14 3.64 -8.14
C LEU A 91 6.53 3.24 -6.72
N LEU A 92 7.66 2.56 -6.52
CA LEU A 92 8.20 2.23 -5.20
C LEU A 92 8.55 3.50 -4.41
N LYS A 93 9.17 4.50 -5.05
CA LYS A 93 9.39 5.82 -4.45
C LYS A 93 8.07 6.44 -4.00
N LYS A 94 7.06 6.41 -4.85
CA LYS A 94 5.74 7.00 -4.57
C LYS A 94 4.97 6.28 -3.46
N GLN A 95 5.20 4.98 -3.28
CA GLN A 95 4.44 4.14 -2.35
C GLN A 95 4.51 4.60 -0.89
N LEU A 96 5.63 5.17 -0.44
CA LEU A 96 5.77 5.64 0.95
C LEU A 96 4.86 6.82 1.30
N THR A 97 4.49 7.63 0.31
CA THR A 97 3.72 8.87 0.48
C THR A 97 2.33 8.82 -0.15
N SER A 98 1.93 7.65 -0.67
CA SER A 98 0.64 7.45 -1.34
C SER A 98 -0.15 6.34 -0.67
N THR A 99 -1.47 6.47 -0.72
CA THR A 99 -2.43 5.44 -0.27
C THR A 99 -2.15 4.11 -0.97
N VAL A 100 -2.25 3.02 -0.20
CA VAL A 100 -2.20 1.66 -0.73
C VAL A 100 -3.54 1.34 -1.39
N LEU A 101 -3.55 1.26 -2.72
CA LEU A 101 -4.75 0.95 -3.51
C LEU A 101 -4.98 -0.57 -3.57
N TRP A 102 -5.13 -1.20 -2.40
CA TRP A 102 -5.26 -2.65 -2.26
C TRP A 102 -6.51 -3.19 -2.97
N GLU A 103 -7.70 -2.69 -2.62
CA GLU A 103 -8.95 -3.18 -3.20
C GLU A 103 -8.99 -2.97 -4.74
N PRO A 104 -8.62 -1.79 -5.28
CA PRO A 104 -8.47 -1.63 -6.72
C PRO A 104 -7.50 -2.63 -7.36
N SER A 105 -6.38 -2.95 -6.71
CA SER A 105 -5.40 -3.93 -7.20
C SER A 105 -5.98 -5.34 -7.26
N VAL A 106 -6.67 -5.78 -6.19
CA VAL A 106 -7.30 -7.11 -6.15
C VAL A 106 -8.45 -7.21 -7.14
N LYS A 107 -9.27 -6.15 -7.28
CA LYS A 107 -10.30 -6.09 -8.33
C LYS A 107 -9.71 -6.20 -9.74
N ALA A 108 -8.56 -5.56 -9.98
CA ALA A 108 -7.88 -5.67 -11.26
C ALA A 108 -7.38 -7.10 -11.52
N MET A 109 -6.84 -7.79 -10.51
CA MET A 109 -6.47 -9.20 -10.61
C MET A 109 -7.67 -10.10 -10.94
N ILE A 110 -8.78 -9.93 -10.21
CA ILE A 110 -10.02 -10.71 -10.44
C ILE A 110 -10.56 -10.47 -11.85
N LYS A 111 -10.55 -9.20 -12.32
CA LYS A 111 -10.97 -8.84 -13.67
C LYS A 111 -10.13 -9.50 -14.76
N GLU A 112 -8.86 -9.79 -14.46
CA GLU A 112 -7.95 -10.52 -15.35
C GLU A 112 -8.06 -12.05 -15.22
N GLY A 113 -9.00 -12.55 -14.42
CA GLY A 113 -9.29 -13.98 -14.30
C GLY A 113 -8.52 -14.69 -13.18
N VAL A 114 -7.87 -13.96 -12.26
CA VAL A 114 -7.27 -14.58 -11.08
C VAL A 114 -8.38 -15.09 -10.15
N THR A 115 -8.38 -16.39 -9.87
CA THR A 115 -9.37 -17.07 -9.03
C THR A 115 -8.80 -17.56 -7.69
N GLU A 116 -7.49 -17.72 -7.60
CA GLU A 116 -6.81 -18.23 -6.42
C GLU A 116 -5.82 -17.20 -5.87
N PHE A 117 -5.84 -17.03 -4.55
CA PHE A 117 -4.97 -16.10 -3.83
C PHE A 117 -4.26 -16.81 -2.69
N TYR A 118 -2.94 -16.65 -2.66
CA TYR A 118 -2.06 -17.24 -1.65
C TYR A 118 -1.41 -16.10 -0.85
N GLU A 119 -1.73 -16.01 0.44
CA GLU A 119 -1.09 -15.05 1.35
C GLU A 119 0.24 -15.63 1.85
N VAL A 120 1.35 -15.02 1.44
CA VAL A 120 2.70 -15.41 1.85
C VAL A 120 3.19 -14.47 2.95
N GLY A 121 3.07 -14.90 4.21
CA GLY A 121 3.49 -14.13 5.37
C GLY A 121 3.19 -14.85 6.68
N PRO A 122 3.74 -14.38 7.81
CA PRO A 122 3.59 -15.05 9.11
C PRO A 122 2.16 -14.94 9.68
N MET A 123 1.35 -14.01 9.18
CA MET A 123 0.01 -13.69 9.70
C MET A 123 -1.06 -13.86 8.61
N LYS A 124 -2.34 -13.82 9.01
CA LYS A 124 -3.51 -13.91 8.12
C LYS A 124 -4.24 -12.57 8.03
N GLN A 125 -3.58 -11.54 7.51
CA GLN A 125 -4.14 -10.18 7.48
C GLN A 125 -4.93 -9.95 6.19
N ILE A 126 -4.34 -10.26 5.04
CA ILE A 126 -4.96 -10.00 3.74
C ILE A 126 -6.10 -10.99 3.50
N LYS A 127 -5.96 -12.24 3.93
CA LYS A 127 -7.03 -13.24 3.83
C LYS A 127 -8.32 -12.83 4.55
N ALA A 128 -8.25 -12.00 5.60
CA ALA A 128 -9.44 -11.51 6.29
C ALA A 128 -10.15 -10.36 5.55
N MET A 129 -9.50 -9.77 4.54
CA MET A 129 -10.03 -8.68 3.73
C MET A 129 -10.59 -9.14 2.38
N MET A 130 -10.29 -10.39 1.97
CA MET A 130 -10.74 -11.03 0.73
C MET A 130 -11.97 -11.88 0.96
#